data_AF-A0A957S9J6-F1
#
_entry.id   AF-A0A957S9J6-F1
#
_cell.length_a   1.000
_cell.length_b   1.000
_cell.length_c   1.000
_cell.angle_alpha   90.00
_cell.angle_beta   90.00
_cell.angle_gamma   90.00
#
_symmetry.space_group_name_H-M   'P 1'
#
loop_
_entity.id
_entity.type
_entity.pdbx_description
1 polymer ?
#
loop_
_entity_poly.entity_id
_entity_poly.type
_entity_poly.pdbx_seq_one_letter_code
_entity_poly.pdbx_strand_id
1 'polypeptide(L)'
;MQLPDSAFDHPALVAPTDKTAPSFSQISLRDYVALTKPTIISLLLVVTLVPMFLAGNAPPSPMLIFWAMLGGFLAAGGANTINQFMDRDIDHVMLRTAKRPLPSGRMTPGHVLMFGVLLSVASFVLLWSQVNLLTALLALSGILLYLFLYTGLLKRTSTQNIVVGGAAGCIPPLVGWAAVANELSLLPLIMFMIIFYWTPPHFWALALMRQKEYAAAGV
;
A
#
# COMPACT_ATOMS: atom_id res chain seq x y z
N MET A 1 -11.01 52.73 2.52
CA MET A 1 -11.45 51.93 1.35
C MET A 1 -11.45 50.47 1.80
N GLN A 2 -12.58 50.04 2.39
CA GLN A 2 -12.76 48.68 2.91
C GLN A 2 -13.16 47.77 1.74
N LEU A 3 -12.46 46.64 1.59
CA LEU A 3 -12.82 45.59 0.64
C LEU A 3 -14.03 44.81 1.20
N PRO A 4 -15.00 44.38 0.36
CA PRO A 4 -16.14 43.61 0.83
C PRO A 4 -15.76 42.19 1.25
N ASP A 5 -16.24 41.77 2.43
CA ASP A 5 -16.00 40.49 3.14
C ASP A 5 -16.55 39.22 2.45
N SER A 6 -16.83 39.23 1.14
CA SER A 6 -17.55 38.13 0.47
C SER A 6 -16.67 37.15 -0.32
N ALA A 7 -15.40 36.97 0.06
CA ALA A 7 -14.45 36.11 -0.69
C ALA A 7 -14.03 34.81 0.03
N PHE A 8 -14.62 34.49 1.19
CA PHE A 8 -14.36 33.25 1.92
C PHE A 8 -15.63 32.41 2.09
N ASP A 9 -16.26 32.06 0.98
CA ASP A 9 -17.11 30.87 0.96
C ASP A 9 -16.19 29.64 1.11
N HIS A 10 -15.96 29.24 2.36
CA HIS A 10 -15.48 27.90 2.66
C HIS A 10 -16.46 26.93 1.98
N PRO A 11 -16.02 26.01 1.10
CA PRO A 11 -16.92 24.99 0.56
C PRO A 11 -17.54 24.29 1.77
N ALA A 12 -18.87 24.39 1.86
CA ALA A 12 -19.64 23.89 2.99
C ALA A 12 -19.12 22.50 3.37
N LEU A 13 -18.64 22.37 4.62
CA LEU A 13 -18.33 21.09 5.21
C LEU A 13 -19.57 20.22 5.03
N VAL A 14 -19.49 19.26 4.12
CA VAL A 14 -20.60 18.35 3.83
C VAL A 14 -20.84 17.57 5.11
N ALA A 15 -21.96 17.84 5.79
CA ALA A 15 -22.34 17.14 7.00
C ALA A 15 -22.31 15.63 6.72
N PRO A 16 -21.79 14.80 7.64
CA PRO A 16 -21.82 13.35 7.48
C PRO A 16 -23.28 12.96 7.29
N THR A 17 -23.63 12.50 6.09
CA THR A 17 -24.96 11.94 5.83
C THR A 17 -25.10 10.71 6.71
N ASP A 18 -26.16 10.65 7.49
CA ASP A 18 -26.51 9.53 8.37
C ASP A 18 -26.87 8.31 7.48
N LYS A 19 -25.82 7.68 6.96
CA LYS A 19 -25.93 6.48 6.13
C LYS A 19 -25.91 5.30 7.07
N THR A 20 -27.07 4.70 7.27
CA THR A 20 -27.21 3.36 7.85
C THR A 20 -26.17 2.43 7.22
N ALA A 21 -25.41 1.71 8.06
CA ALA A 21 -24.37 0.80 7.60
C ALA A 21 -24.93 -0.14 6.51
N PRO A 22 -24.25 -0.27 5.36
CA PRO A 22 -24.75 -1.08 4.26
C PRO A 22 -24.90 -2.54 4.72
N SER A 23 -26.05 -3.14 4.38
CA SER A 23 -26.27 -4.58 4.48
C SER A 23 -25.20 -5.33 3.68
N PHE A 24 -24.74 -6.49 4.18
CA PHE A 24 -23.80 -7.38 3.48
C PHE A 24 -24.21 -7.66 2.02
N SER A 25 -25.50 -7.65 1.71
CA SER A 25 -26.06 -7.89 0.38
C SER A 25 -25.79 -6.78 -0.65
N GLN A 26 -25.22 -5.64 -0.24
CA GLN A 26 -24.96 -4.47 -1.12
C GLN A 26 -23.47 -4.25 -1.43
N ILE A 27 -22.56 -5.02 -0.84
CA ILE A 27 -21.12 -4.86 -1.09
C ILE A 27 -20.75 -5.54 -2.41
N SER A 28 -20.25 -4.77 -3.38
CA SER A 28 -19.86 -5.31 -4.67
C SER A 28 -18.46 -5.94 -4.62
N LEU A 29 -18.22 -6.97 -5.44
CA LEU A 29 -16.87 -7.47 -5.73
C LEU A 29 -15.92 -6.34 -6.17
N ARG A 30 -16.46 -5.33 -6.87
CA ARG A 30 -15.70 -4.15 -7.29
C ARG A 30 -15.14 -3.35 -6.11
N ASP A 31 -15.84 -3.31 -4.98
CA ASP A 31 -15.36 -2.62 -3.78
C ASP A 31 -14.17 -3.36 -3.15
N TYR A 32 -14.22 -4.70 -3.09
CA TYR A 32 -13.08 -5.51 -2.65
C TYR A 32 -11.85 -5.34 -3.54
N VAL A 33 -12.03 -5.36 -4.87
CA VAL A 33 -10.93 -5.12 -5.83
C VAL A 33 -10.38 -3.69 -5.70
N ALA A 34 -11.24 -2.70 -5.43
CA ALA A 34 -10.80 -1.33 -5.22
C ALA A 34 -9.94 -1.16 -3.95
N LEU A 35 -10.18 -1.97 -2.90
CA LEU A 35 -9.37 -1.94 -1.68
C LEU A 35 -7.94 -2.43 -1.92
N THR A 36 -7.75 -3.43 -2.78
CA THR A 36 -6.43 -4.01 -3.05
C THR A 36 -5.56 -3.16 -4.00
N LYS A 37 -6.16 -2.35 -4.89
CA LYS A 37 -5.45 -1.52 -5.88
C LYS A 37 -4.54 -2.33 -6.84
N PRO A 38 -5.11 -3.21 -7.68
CA PRO A 38 -4.35 -4.14 -8.51
C PRO A 38 -3.34 -3.48 -9.47
N THR A 39 -3.63 -2.28 -10.00
CA THR A 39 -2.71 -1.55 -10.88
C THR A 39 -1.41 -1.13 -10.19
N ILE A 40 -1.47 -0.79 -8.89
CA ILE A 40 -0.27 -0.44 -8.13
C ILE A 40 0.50 -1.72 -7.79
N ILE A 41 -0.22 -2.77 -7.40
CA ILE A 41 0.37 -4.06 -7.06
C ILE A 41 1.07 -4.69 -8.28
N SER A 42 0.51 -4.60 -9.48
CA SER A 42 1.13 -5.19 -10.67
C SER A 42 2.53 -4.64 -10.93
N LEU A 43 2.76 -3.35 -10.68
CA LEU A 43 4.09 -2.75 -10.77
C LEU A 43 5.05 -3.33 -9.73
N LEU A 44 4.57 -3.53 -8.50
CA LEU A 44 5.33 -4.15 -7.41
C LEU A 44 5.74 -5.59 -7.76
N LEU A 45 4.82 -6.36 -8.32
CA LEU A 45 5.04 -7.76 -8.71
C LEU A 45 6.08 -7.91 -9.83
N VAL A 46 6.08 -6.99 -10.80
CA VAL A 46 7.13 -6.97 -11.85
C VAL A 46 8.51 -6.76 -11.23
N VAL A 47 8.62 -5.89 -10.22
CA VAL A 47 9.87 -5.66 -9.49
C VAL A 47 10.30 -6.90 -8.69
N THR A 48 9.36 -7.69 -8.16
CA THR A 48 9.65 -8.99 -7.53
C THR A 48 10.14 -10.03 -8.53
N LEU A 49 9.62 -10.02 -9.76
CA LEU A 49 9.90 -11.07 -10.74
C LEU A 49 11.35 -11.10 -11.19
N VAL A 50 11.96 -9.94 -11.46
CA VAL A 50 13.32 -9.87 -12.02
C VAL A 50 14.35 -10.57 -11.11
N PRO A 51 14.39 -10.32 -9.78
CA PRO A 51 15.31 -11.01 -8.87
C PRO A 51 15.10 -12.52 -8.78
N MET A 52 13.88 -13.04 -9.03
CA MET A 52 13.65 -14.48 -9.07
C MET A 52 14.47 -15.14 -10.19
N PHE A 53 14.63 -14.48 -11.33
CA PHE A 53 15.44 -14.99 -12.44
C PHE A 53 16.95 -14.82 -12.23
N LEU A 54 17.36 -13.91 -11.35
CA LEU A 54 18.77 -13.65 -11.05
C LEU A 54 19.31 -14.46 -9.87
N ALA A 55 18.42 -14.97 -9.02
CA ALA A 55 18.77 -15.65 -7.78
C ALA A 55 19.32 -17.07 -7.95
N GLY A 56 19.05 -17.73 -9.08
CA GLY A 56 19.43 -19.12 -9.32
C GLY A 56 20.22 -19.31 -10.62
N ASN A 57 20.88 -20.47 -10.72
CA ASN A 57 21.61 -20.87 -11.94
C ASN A 57 20.68 -21.31 -13.09
N ALA A 58 19.38 -21.47 -12.81
CA ALA A 58 18.36 -21.83 -13.78
C ALA A 58 17.09 -21.00 -13.54
N PRO A 59 16.24 -20.82 -14.56
CA PRO A 59 14.98 -20.12 -14.40
C PRO A 59 14.09 -20.77 -13.32
N PRO A 60 13.39 -19.97 -12.50
CA PRO A 60 12.46 -20.49 -11.51
C PRO A 60 11.30 -21.23 -12.19
N SER A 61 10.76 -22.24 -11.52
CA SER A 61 9.63 -22.99 -12.05
C SER A 61 8.38 -22.10 -12.17
N PRO A 62 7.52 -22.29 -13.19
CA PRO A 62 6.29 -21.51 -13.33
C PRO A 62 5.38 -21.56 -12.09
N MET A 63 5.39 -22.69 -11.38
CA MET A 63 4.62 -22.86 -10.15
C MET A 63 5.17 -22.01 -9.00
N LEU A 64 6.50 -21.94 -8.85
CA LEU A 64 7.13 -21.06 -7.86
C LEU A 64 6.83 -19.59 -8.13
N ILE A 65 6.92 -19.17 -9.40
CA ILE A 65 6.54 -17.83 -9.83
C ILE A 65 5.09 -17.55 -9.47
N PHE A 66 4.17 -18.46 -9.81
CA PHE A 66 2.75 -18.31 -9.51
C PHE A 66 2.49 -18.09 -8.01
N TRP A 67 3.05 -18.94 -7.14
CA TRP A 67 2.85 -18.82 -5.70
C TRP A 67 3.49 -17.56 -5.11
N ALA A 68 4.69 -17.19 -5.56
CA ALA A 68 5.35 -15.97 -5.12
C ALA A 68 4.55 -14.72 -5.55
N MET A 69 4.04 -14.69 -6.78
CA MET A 69 3.23 -13.57 -7.28
C MET A 69 1.88 -13.48 -6.57
N LEU A 70 1.21 -14.62 -6.36
CA LEU A 70 -0.07 -14.66 -5.64
C LEU A 70 0.11 -14.22 -4.19
N GLY A 71 1.13 -14.75 -3.49
CA GLY A 71 1.47 -14.32 -2.14
C GLY A 71 1.80 -12.82 -2.08
N GLY A 72 2.67 -12.33 -2.97
CA GLY A 72 3.00 -10.90 -3.06
C GLY A 72 1.77 -10.01 -3.32
N PHE A 73 0.84 -10.47 -4.17
CA PHE A 73 -0.42 -9.77 -4.42
C PHE A 73 -1.28 -9.67 -3.16
N LEU A 74 -1.42 -10.77 -2.43
CA LEU A 74 -2.18 -10.81 -1.18
C LEU A 74 -1.53 -9.95 -0.09
N ALA A 75 -0.20 -9.97 0.06
CA ALA A 75 0.53 -9.11 0.99
C ALA A 75 0.28 -7.63 0.71
N ALA A 76 0.54 -7.20 -0.53
CA ALA A 76 0.36 -5.81 -0.92
C ALA A 76 -1.10 -5.39 -0.87
N GLY A 77 -2.04 -6.27 -1.23
CA GLY A 77 -3.48 -6.02 -1.16
C GLY A 77 -3.99 -5.88 0.27
N GLY A 78 -3.54 -6.75 1.17
CA GLY A 78 -3.83 -6.67 2.61
C GLY A 78 -3.30 -5.39 3.22
N ALA A 79 -2.03 -5.06 2.97
CA ALA A 79 -1.40 -3.83 3.43
C ALA A 79 -2.13 -2.56 2.92
N ASN A 80 -2.49 -2.50 1.63
CA ASN A 80 -3.27 -1.38 1.08
C ASN A 80 -4.67 -1.26 1.70
N THR A 81 -5.31 -2.40 1.96
CA THR A 81 -6.64 -2.44 2.56
C THR A 81 -6.60 -1.91 3.99
N ILE A 82 -5.64 -2.37 4.81
CA ILE A 82 -5.48 -1.92 6.19
C ILE A 82 -5.05 -0.45 6.22
N ASN A 83 -4.18 -0.01 5.30
CA ASN A 83 -3.82 1.41 5.16
C ASN A 83 -5.07 2.29 4.93
N GLN A 84 -5.99 1.90 4.04
CA GLN A 84 -7.24 2.64 3.84
C GLN A 84 -8.12 2.66 5.08
N PHE A 85 -8.11 1.61 5.90
CA PHE A 85 -8.78 1.61 7.19
C PHE A 85 -8.14 2.60 8.18
N MET A 86 -6.81 2.65 8.24
CA MET A 86 -6.07 3.57 9.11
C MET A 86 -6.20 5.04 8.68
N ASP A 87 -6.37 5.29 7.38
CA ASP A 87 -6.51 6.62 6.78
C ASP A 87 -7.97 7.12 6.71
N ARG A 88 -8.93 6.40 7.29
CA ARG A 88 -10.37 6.70 7.18
C ARG A 88 -10.77 8.10 7.66
N ASP A 89 -10.04 8.64 8.62
CA ASP A 89 -10.26 9.94 9.24
C ASP A 89 -9.74 11.11 8.39
N ILE A 90 -8.89 10.85 7.40
CA ILE A 90 -8.40 11.88 6.47
C ILE A 90 -8.93 11.67 5.06
N ASP A 91 -9.28 10.44 4.69
CA ASP A 91 -9.74 10.12 3.34
C ASP A 91 -11.12 10.72 3.00
N HIS A 92 -11.95 11.04 3.99
CA HIS A 92 -13.29 11.60 3.75
C HIS A 92 -13.27 13.09 3.37
N VAL A 93 -12.21 13.84 3.72
CA VAL A 93 -12.04 15.26 3.35
C VAL A 93 -11.26 15.47 2.06
N MET A 94 -10.69 14.41 1.47
CA MET A 94 -9.87 14.50 0.26
C MET A 94 -10.68 14.16 -1.01
N LEU A 95 -10.78 15.10 -1.96
CA LEU A 95 -11.46 14.92 -3.26
C LEU A 95 -11.09 13.62 -3.98
N ARG A 96 -9.82 13.23 -3.92
CA ARG A 96 -9.27 12.04 -4.58
C ARG A 96 -9.68 10.73 -3.90
N THR A 97 -9.86 10.71 -2.59
CA THR A 97 -10.04 9.47 -1.81
C THR A 97 -11.42 9.35 -1.17
N ALA A 98 -12.21 10.42 -1.14
CA ALA A 98 -13.59 10.45 -0.64
C ALA A 98 -14.52 9.45 -1.35
N LYS A 99 -14.23 9.06 -2.60
CA LYS A 99 -15.02 8.09 -3.37
C LYS A 99 -14.66 6.61 -3.10
N ARG A 100 -13.61 6.35 -2.30
CA ARG A 100 -13.20 4.99 -1.93
C ARG A 100 -14.31 4.24 -1.18
N PRO A 101 -14.32 2.90 -1.16
CA PRO A 101 -15.40 2.12 -0.54
C PRO A 101 -15.67 2.49 0.92
N LEU A 102 -14.62 2.71 1.71
CA LEU A 102 -14.76 3.02 3.15
C LEU A 102 -15.25 4.47 3.41
N PRO A 103 -14.62 5.55 2.90
CA PRO A 103 -15.06 6.92 3.15
C PRO A 103 -16.44 7.26 2.57
N SER A 104 -16.83 6.59 1.48
CA SER A 104 -18.14 6.81 0.85
C SER A 104 -19.31 6.10 1.57
N GLY A 105 -18.99 5.28 2.59
CA GLY A 105 -19.96 4.51 3.36
C GLY A 105 -20.42 3.22 2.69
N ARG A 106 -19.77 2.75 1.61
CA ARG A 106 -20.13 1.49 0.93
C ARG A 106 -19.66 0.24 1.67
N MET A 107 -18.69 0.37 2.57
CA MET A 107 -18.22 -0.70 3.44
C MET A 107 -17.99 -0.19 4.86
N THR A 108 -18.23 -1.04 5.87
CA THR A 108 -17.97 -0.66 7.26
C THR A 108 -16.49 -0.83 7.61
N PRO A 109 -15.96 -0.04 8.58
CA PRO A 109 -14.55 -0.14 8.99
C PRO A 109 -14.14 -1.55 9.43
N GLY A 110 -15.00 -2.24 10.19
CA GLY A 110 -14.72 -3.60 10.67
C GLY A 110 -14.52 -4.62 9.54
N HIS A 111 -15.33 -4.51 8.47
CA HIS A 111 -15.20 -5.40 7.31
C HIS A 111 -13.91 -5.15 6.53
N VAL A 112 -13.56 -3.89 6.32
CA VAL A 112 -12.32 -3.52 5.63
C VAL A 112 -11.11 -4.01 6.40
N LEU A 113 -11.09 -3.81 7.73
CA LEU A 113 -10.01 -4.30 8.58
C LEU A 113 -9.91 -5.83 8.52
N MET A 114 -11.02 -6.54 8.72
CA MET A 114 -11.05 -8.01 8.69
C MET A 114 -10.57 -8.54 7.33
N PHE A 115 -11.03 -7.97 6.22
CA PHE A 115 -10.59 -8.37 4.88
C PHE A 115 -9.09 -8.17 4.69
N GLY A 116 -8.56 -7.01 5.08
CA GLY A 116 -7.13 -6.72 4.98
C GLY A 116 -6.25 -7.63 5.84
N VAL A 117 -6.69 -7.95 7.06
CA VAL A 117 -6.01 -8.91 7.95
C VAL A 117 -6.04 -10.32 7.35
N LEU A 118 -7.19 -10.78 6.84
CA LEU A 118 -7.31 -12.09 6.20
C LEU A 118 -6.40 -12.22 4.98
N LEU A 119 -6.33 -11.20 4.12
CA LEU A 119 -5.39 -11.18 2.99
C LEU A 119 -3.93 -11.27 3.45
N SER A 120 -3.58 -10.55 4.51
CA SER A 120 -2.20 -10.51 5.04
C SER A 120 -1.80 -11.85 5.66
N VAL A 121 -2.69 -12.47 6.44
CA VAL A 121 -2.48 -13.81 7.02
C VAL A 121 -2.43 -14.87 5.93
N ALA A 122 -3.36 -14.83 4.98
CA ALA A 122 -3.37 -15.75 3.83
C ALA A 122 -2.09 -15.64 3.02
N SER A 123 -1.59 -14.42 2.79
CA SER A 123 -0.30 -14.20 2.14
C SER A 123 0.85 -14.88 2.88
N PHE A 124 0.92 -14.71 4.21
CA PHE A 124 2.00 -15.29 5.00
C PHE A 124 1.97 -16.82 4.96
N VAL A 125 0.79 -17.41 5.21
CA VAL A 125 0.60 -18.86 5.21
C VAL A 125 0.90 -19.46 3.83
N LEU A 126 0.45 -18.80 2.76
CA LEU A 126 0.70 -19.24 1.39
C LEU A 126 2.18 -19.17 1.04
N LEU A 127 2.86 -18.06 1.30
CA LEU A 127 4.29 -17.93 1.03
C LEU A 127 5.12 -18.91 1.85
N TRP A 128 4.78 -19.10 3.12
CA TRP A 128 5.50 -20.05 3.96
C TRP A 128 5.34 -21.50 3.47
N SER A 129 4.11 -21.90 3.13
CA SER A 129 3.81 -23.27 2.71
C SER A 129 4.26 -23.61 1.28
N GLN A 130 4.18 -22.65 0.35
CA GLN A 130 4.42 -22.91 -1.08
C GLN A 130 5.74 -22.35 -1.62
N VAL A 131 6.40 -21.45 -0.88
CA VAL A 131 7.65 -20.81 -1.30
C VAL A 131 8.75 -21.11 -0.28
N ASN A 132 8.78 -20.39 0.84
CA ASN A 132 9.60 -20.66 2.01
C ASN A 132 9.32 -19.62 3.13
N LEU A 133 9.84 -19.90 4.32
CA LEU A 133 9.66 -19.03 5.49
C LEU A 133 10.33 -17.65 5.32
N LEU A 134 11.53 -17.59 4.71
CA LEU A 134 12.26 -16.33 4.55
C LEU A 134 11.46 -15.33 3.69
N THR A 135 10.93 -15.78 2.56
CA THR A 135 10.06 -15.00 1.69
C THR A 135 8.81 -14.52 2.42
N ALA A 136 8.18 -15.37 3.23
CA ALA A 136 7.01 -15.01 4.02
C ALA A 136 7.33 -13.92 5.07
N LEU A 137 8.47 -14.05 5.77
CA LEU A 137 8.93 -13.07 6.76
C LEU A 137 9.31 -11.72 6.11
N LEU A 138 9.91 -11.74 4.93
CA LEU A 138 10.22 -10.52 4.18
C LEU A 138 8.95 -9.82 3.69
N ALA A 139 7.97 -10.57 3.16
CA ALA A 139 6.69 -9.98 2.78
C ALA A 139 5.97 -9.39 4.02
N LEU A 140 5.97 -10.10 5.14
CA LEU A 140 5.41 -9.63 6.41
C LEU A 140 6.13 -8.37 6.91
N SER A 141 7.45 -8.29 6.84
CA SER A 141 8.18 -7.09 7.24
C SER A 141 7.79 -5.88 6.39
N GLY A 142 7.60 -6.08 5.08
CA GLY A 142 7.04 -5.05 4.19
C GLY A 142 5.66 -4.55 4.62
N ILE A 143 4.75 -5.47 4.98
CA ILE A 143 3.42 -5.12 5.52
C ILE A 143 3.57 -4.30 6.81
N LEU A 144 4.37 -4.77 7.77
CA LEU A 144 4.52 -4.12 9.08
C LEU A 144 5.17 -2.75 8.96
N LEU A 145 6.22 -2.60 8.13
CA LEU A 145 6.86 -1.33 7.86
C LEU A 145 5.87 -0.35 7.21
N TYR A 146 5.06 -0.80 6.26
CA TYR A 146 4.08 0.06 5.61
C TYR A 146 2.96 0.52 6.55
N LEU A 147 2.47 -0.36 7.42
CA LEU A 147 1.36 -0.05 8.32
C LEU A 147 1.80 0.75 9.55
N PHE A 148 2.81 0.27 10.28
CA PHE A 148 3.19 0.89 11.55
C PHE A 148 4.14 2.05 11.36
N LEU A 149 5.22 1.85 10.60
CA LEU A 149 6.25 2.88 10.43
C LEU A 149 5.76 3.99 9.50
N TYR A 150 5.28 3.65 8.31
CA TYR A 150 4.79 4.66 7.37
C TYR A 150 3.41 5.21 7.77
N THR A 151 2.37 4.38 7.76
CA THR A 151 0.98 4.86 7.88
C THR A 151 0.67 5.39 9.29
N GLY A 152 1.02 4.64 10.33
CA GLY A 152 0.73 4.98 11.71
C GLY A 152 1.60 6.12 12.26
N LEU A 153 2.92 6.02 12.07
CA LEU A 153 3.87 6.94 12.68
C LEU A 153 4.23 8.11 11.76
N LEU A 154 4.93 7.83 10.67
CA LEU A 154 5.62 8.88 9.90
C LEU A 154 4.67 9.79 9.12
N LYS A 155 3.59 9.23 8.56
CA LYS A 155 2.66 9.98 7.71
C LYS A 155 2.08 11.21 8.42
N ARG A 156 1.90 11.15 9.75
CA ARG A 156 1.33 12.24 10.56
C ARG A 156 2.36 13.08 11.31
N THR A 157 3.63 12.64 11.37
CA THR A 157 4.64 13.23 12.27
C THR A 157 5.87 13.76 11.55
N SER A 158 6.09 13.39 10.27
CA SER A 158 7.33 13.74 9.57
C SER A 158 7.12 13.98 8.08
N THR A 159 7.78 15.02 7.56
CA THR A 159 7.91 15.30 6.13
C THR A 159 8.89 14.33 5.42
N GLN A 160 9.69 13.57 6.19
CA GLN A 160 10.57 12.50 5.70
C GLN A 160 9.86 11.14 5.55
N ASN A 161 8.52 11.13 5.65
CA ASN A 161 7.71 9.92 5.53
C ASN A 161 7.90 9.18 4.20
N ILE A 162 8.23 9.89 3.11
CA ILE A 162 8.51 9.33 1.79
C ILE A 162 9.83 8.54 1.80
N VAL A 163 10.87 9.06 2.47
CA VAL A 163 12.19 8.44 2.50
C VAL A 163 12.11 7.14 3.30
N VAL A 164 11.63 7.23 4.54
CA VAL A 164 11.63 6.09 5.45
C VAL A 164 10.47 5.13 5.14
N GLY A 165 9.30 5.65 4.74
CA GLY A 165 8.17 4.83 4.33
C GLY A 165 8.36 4.15 2.96
N GLY A 166 9.20 4.73 2.10
CA GLY A 166 9.61 4.12 0.84
C GLY A 166 10.33 2.77 1.03
N ALA A 167 10.94 2.53 2.19
CA ALA A 167 11.62 1.29 2.51
C ALA A 167 10.71 0.05 2.35
N ALA A 168 9.43 0.15 2.73
CA ALA A 168 8.48 -0.94 2.56
C ALA A 168 8.26 -1.30 1.07
N GLY A 169 8.24 -0.29 0.20
CA GLY A 169 8.13 -0.48 -1.26
C GLY A 169 9.40 -1.03 -1.91
N CYS A 170 10.52 -1.05 -1.19
CA CYS A 170 11.81 -1.55 -1.67
C CYS A 170 12.07 -3.02 -1.30
N ILE A 171 11.23 -3.63 -0.46
CA ILE A 171 11.26 -5.06 -0.10
C ILE A 171 11.05 -6.06 -1.27
N PRO A 172 10.27 -5.76 -2.34
CA PRO A 172 9.94 -6.73 -3.40
C PRO A 172 11.13 -7.46 -4.03
N PRO A 173 12.30 -6.83 -4.29
CA PRO A 173 13.47 -7.55 -4.77
C PRO A 173 14.02 -8.58 -3.80
N LEU A 174 13.98 -8.29 -2.49
CA LEU A 174 14.41 -9.23 -1.45
C LEU A 174 13.48 -10.46 -1.43
N VAL A 175 12.17 -10.22 -1.53
CA VAL A 175 11.14 -11.27 -1.60
C VAL A 175 11.36 -12.16 -2.82
N GLY A 176 11.58 -11.57 -3.99
CA GLY A 176 11.82 -12.30 -5.24
C GLY A 176 13.09 -13.14 -5.19
N TRP A 177 14.18 -12.57 -4.68
CA TRP A 177 15.43 -13.31 -4.53
C TRP A 177 15.30 -14.48 -3.54
N ALA A 178 14.77 -14.20 -2.35
CA ALA A 178 14.57 -15.20 -1.31
C ALA A 178 13.60 -16.31 -1.74
N ALA A 179 12.65 -16.02 -2.64
CA ALA A 179 11.73 -17.04 -3.15
C ALA A 179 12.46 -18.18 -3.88
N VAL A 180 13.60 -17.89 -4.51
CA VAL A 180 14.38 -18.85 -5.29
C VAL A 180 15.61 -19.34 -4.54
N ALA A 181 16.40 -18.42 -3.98
CA ALA A 181 17.66 -18.77 -3.30
C ALA A 181 17.47 -19.18 -1.83
N ASN A 182 16.33 -18.82 -1.21
CA ASN A 182 16.07 -19.01 0.23
C ASN A 182 17.18 -18.47 1.16
N GLU A 183 17.86 -17.42 0.71
CA GLU A 183 18.88 -16.68 1.44
C GLU A 183 18.87 -15.22 0.98
N LEU A 184 19.65 -14.35 1.63
CA LEU A 184 19.91 -13.01 1.15
C LEU A 184 21.39 -12.88 0.79
N SER A 185 21.66 -12.50 -0.44
CA SER A 185 23.00 -12.15 -0.91
C SER A 185 23.14 -10.63 -1.04
N LEU A 186 24.34 -10.17 -1.44
CA LEU A 186 24.59 -8.75 -1.65
C LEU A 186 23.76 -8.16 -2.80
N LEU A 187 23.51 -8.93 -3.86
CA LEU A 187 22.81 -8.46 -5.05
C LEU A 187 21.36 -7.96 -4.79
N PRO A 188 20.46 -8.73 -4.14
CA PRO A 188 19.11 -8.24 -3.85
C PRO A 188 19.11 -7.05 -2.87
N LEU A 189 20.11 -6.96 -1.97
CA LEU A 189 20.30 -5.78 -1.12
C LEU A 189 20.69 -4.54 -1.95
N ILE A 190 21.56 -4.68 -2.94
CA ILE A 190 21.87 -3.59 -3.88
C ILE A 190 20.62 -3.17 -4.64
N MET A 191 19.80 -4.12 -5.12
CA MET A 191 18.55 -3.80 -5.83
C MET A 191 17.56 -3.06 -4.91
N PHE A 192 17.41 -3.50 -3.66
CA PHE A 192 16.67 -2.77 -2.63
C PHE A 192 17.17 -1.33 -2.50
N MET A 193 18.49 -1.15 -2.38
CA MET A 193 19.10 0.18 -2.18
C MET A 193 18.93 1.08 -3.39
N ILE A 194 19.02 0.56 -4.62
CA ILE A 194 18.78 1.33 -5.84
C ILE A 194 17.35 1.89 -5.85
N ILE A 195 16.35 1.06 -5.57
CA ILE A 195 14.95 1.49 -5.52
C ILE A 195 14.76 2.48 -4.37
N PHE A 196 15.36 2.21 -3.21
CA PHE A 196 15.28 3.07 -2.04
C PHE A 196 15.86 4.45 -2.30
N TYR A 197 17.02 4.57 -2.93
CA TYR A 197 17.63 5.86 -3.24
C TYR A 197 16.94 6.62 -4.37
N TRP A 198 16.33 5.92 -5.33
CA TRP A 198 15.55 6.57 -6.39
C TRP A 198 14.18 7.08 -5.86
N THR A 199 13.58 6.41 -4.87
CA THR A 199 12.25 6.77 -4.38
C THR A 199 12.13 8.26 -3.96
N PRO A 200 13.00 8.83 -3.11
CA PRO A 200 12.85 10.22 -2.66
C PRO A 200 12.93 11.27 -3.76
N PRO A 201 13.95 11.29 -4.66
CA PRO A 201 14.01 12.27 -5.74
C PRO A 201 12.74 12.30 -6.63
N HIS A 202 12.20 11.12 -6.95
CA HIS A 202 10.99 11.02 -7.76
C HIS A 202 9.77 11.59 -7.02
N PHE A 203 9.59 11.20 -5.76
CA PHE A 203 8.45 11.67 -4.96
C PHE A 203 8.55 13.16 -4.61
N TRP A 204 9.74 13.69 -4.36
CA TRP A 204 9.93 15.12 -4.11
C TRP A 204 9.58 15.98 -5.33
N ALA A 205 9.95 15.55 -6.53
CA ALA A 205 9.52 16.22 -7.76
C ALA A 205 7.98 16.29 -7.86
N LEU A 206 7.30 15.19 -7.52
CA LEU A 206 5.83 15.11 -7.53
C LEU A 206 5.18 15.94 -6.42
N ALA A 207 5.80 15.98 -5.23
CA ALA A 207 5.35 16.78 -4.10
C ALA A 207 5.45 18.28 -4.40
N LEU A 208 6.55 18.73 -5.02
CA LEU A 208 6.71 20.12 -5.46
C LEU A 208 5.64 20.53 -6.47
N MET A 209 5.26 19.64 -7.39
CA MET A 209 4.16 19.90 -8.34
C MET A 209 2.78 19.99 -7.67
N ARG A 210 2.60 19.32 -6.53
CA ARG A 210 1.29 19.21 -5.82
C ARG A 210 1.24 19.94 -4.49
N GLN A 211 2.20 20.83 -4.23
CA GLN A 211 2.34 21.52 -2.94
C GLN A 211 1.05 22.23 -2.50
N LYS A 212 0.31 22.83 -3.44
CA LYS A 212 -0.97 23.53 -3.15
C LYS A 212 -2.10 22.59 -2.70
N GLU A 213 -2.15 21.35 -3.22
CA GLU A 213 -3.14 20.34 -2.82
C GLU A 213 -2.85 19.82 -1.41
N TYR A 214 -1.57 19.62 -1.08
CA TYR A 214 -1.16 19.14 0.24
C TYR A 214 -1.38 20.20 1.33
N ALA A 215 -1.02 21.46 1.06
CA ALA A 215 -1.29 22.58 1.97
C ALA A 215 -2.80 22.74 2.29
N ALA A 216 -3.67 22.53 1.29
CA ALA A 216 -5.13 22.55 1.51
C ALA A 216 -5.64 21.37 2.36
N ALA A 217 -4.89 20.26 2.42
CA ALA A 217 -5.20 19.10 3.24
C ALA A 217 -4.52 19.13 4.63
N GLY A 218 -3.75 20.17 4.94
CA GLY A 218 -3.05 20.34 6.22
C GLY A 218 -1.85 19.41 6.43
N VAL A 219 -1.24 18.92 5.34
CA VAL A 219 -0.08 18.00 5.36
C VAL A 219 1.05 18.54 4.47
#